data_AF-A0A2U2RM19-F1
#
_entry.id   AF-A0A2U2RM19-F1
#
_cell.length_a   1.000
_cell.length_b   1.000
_cell.length_c   1.000
_cell.angle_alpha   90.00
_cell.angle_beta   90.00
_cell.angle_gamma   90.00
#
_symmetry.space_group_name_H-M   'P 1'
#
loop_
_entity.id
_entity.type
_entity.pdbx_description
1 polymer ?
#
loop_
_entity_poly.entity_id
_entity_poly.type
_entity_poly.pdbx_seq_one_letter_code
_entity_poly.pdbx_strand_id
1 'polypeptide(L)'
;MINTTNDPTTPPTQRSIGELVASIKDEVLGVVHHEIDIAKKEITGIAIKAGVVAACAAVLLFLLLSAWVMLLFAAASGLQAAGLPWWASYLIVAGVFIVVAAIAGLVAFLVVKKIRAPETTIDTAKGAVDAVQGKRRSNAVSYDDTFDELYGKQVSARVSE
;
A
#
# COMPACT_ATOMS: atom_id res chain seq x y z
N MET A 1 -46.14 -13.15 -0.56
CA MET A 1 -47.42 -12.82 -1.21
C MET A 1 -47.16 -11.68 -2.17
N ILE A 2 -47.16 -11.97 -3.48
CA ILE A 2 -46.95 -10.98 -4.54
C ILE A 2 -48.34 -10.36 -4.80
N ASN A 3 -48.46 -9.04 -4.70
CA ASN A 3 -49.73 -8.35 -4.95
C ASN A 3 -49.96 -8.24 -6.47
N THR A 4 -50.65 -9.22 -7.04
CA THR A 4 -51.10 -9.25 -8.44
C THR A 4 -52.49 -8.61 -8.59
N THR A 5 -52.56 -7.28 -8.53
CA THR A 5 -53.76 -6.54 -8.94
C THR A 5 -53.53 -5.85 -10.28
N ASN A 6 -53.52 -6.64 -11.36
CA ASN A 6 -53.75 -6.12 -12.71
C ASN A 6 -55.27 -6.13 -12.93
N ASP A 7 -55.94 -5.07 -12.50
CA ASP A 7 -57.34 -4.78 -12.83
C ASP A 7 -57.39 -4.08 -14.20
N PRO A 8 -58.02 -4.67 -15.24
CA PRO A 8 -58.09 -4.10 -16.58
C PRO A 8 -59.00 -2.87 -16.71
N THR A 9 -59.64 -2.41 -15.62
CA THR A 9 -60.59 -1.28 -15.64
C THR A 9 -60.05 0.03 -15.07
N THR A 10 -58.79 0.07 -14.60
CA THR A 10 -58.13 1.33 -14.24
C THR A 10 -57.50 1.93 -15.50
N PRO A 11 -57.86 3.15 -15.95
CA PRO A 11 -57.20 3.79 -17.08
C PRO A 11 -55.70 3.85 -16.78
N PRO A 12 -54.80 3.66 -17.78
CA PRO A 12 -53.37 3.71 -17.54
C PRO A 12 -53.04 5.09 -17.00
N THR A 13 -52.87 5.20 -15.67
CA THR A 13 -52.33 6.39 -15.04
C THR A 13 -50.96 6.55 -15.64
N GLN A 14 -50.82 7.46 -16.61
CA GLN A 14 -49.53 7.81 -17.18
C GLN A 14 -48.65 8.23 -16.02
N ARG A 15 -47.74 7.34 -15.60
CA ARG A 15 -46.80 7.64 -14.52
C ARG A 15 -46.16 8.98 -14.84
N SER A 16 -46.18 9.88 -13.86
CA SER A 16 -45.63 11.20 -14.10
C SER A 16 -44.12 11.09 -14.36
N ILE A 17 -43.55 12.01 -15.13
CA ILE A 17 -42.10 12.04 -15.37
C ILE A 17 -41.31 12.09 -14.05
N GLY A 18 -41.87 12.72 -13.01
CA GLY A 18 -41.29 12.73 -11.67
C GLY A 18 -41.27 11.35 -11.02
N GLU A 19 -42.23 10.49 -11.32
CA GLU A 19 -42.35 9.13 -10.80
C GLU A 19 -41.40 8.15 -11.52
N LEU A 20 -41.19 8.33 -12.83
CA LEU A 20 -40.15 7.60 -13.59
C LEU A 20 -38.74 7.96 -13.16
N VAL A 21 -38.47 9.26 -12.94
CA VAL A 21 -37.16 9.71 -12.46
C VAL A 21 -36.90 9.21 -11.03
N ALA A 22 -37.93 9.18 -10.18
CA ALA A 22 -37.83 8.60 -8.85
C ALA A 22 -37.50 7.09 -8.91
N SER A 23 -38.19 6.32 -9.75
CA SER A 23 -37.94 4.87 -9.86
C SER A 23 -36.55 4.55 -10.40
N ILE A 24 -36.06 5.30 -11.40
CA ILE A 24 -34.70 5.11 -11.94
C ILE A 24 -33.64 5.41 -10.87
N LYS A 25 -33.84 6.44 -10.04
CA LYS A 25 -32.92 6.74 -8.93
C LYS A 25 -32.87 5.62 -7.91
N ASP A 26 -34.01 5.06 -7.54
CA ASP A 26 -34.08 3.96 -6.58
C ASP A 26 -33.40 2.70 -7.12
N GLU A 27 -33.53 2.42 -8.42
CA GLU A 27 -32.82 1.31 -9.07
C GLU A 27 -31.29 1.49 -9.06
N VAL A 28 -30.81 2.70 -9.40
CA VAL A 28 -29.38 3.01 -9.37
C VAL A 28 -28.83 2.94 -7.95
N LEU A 29 -29.55 3.45 -6.95
CA LEU A 29 -29.17 3.34 -5.54
C LEU A 29 -29.15 1.88 -5.08
N GLY A 30 -30.08 1.04 -5.54
CA GLY A 30 -30.10 -0.39 -5.26
C GLY A 30 -28.85 -1.11 -5.78
N VAL A 31 -28.39 -0.81 -6.99
CA VAL A 31 -27.17 -1.38 -7.56
C VAL A 31 -25.93 -0.97 -6.78
N VAL A 32 -25.81 0.32 -6.40
CA VAL A 32 -24.67 0.80 -5.61
C VAL A 32 -24.60 0.11 -4.24
N HIS A 33 -25.73 -0.02 -3.54
CA HIS A 33 -25.77 -0.74 -2.26
C HIS A 33 -25.41 -2.22 -2.43
N HIS A 34 -25.87 -2.86 -3.52
CA HIS A 34 -25.53 -4.23 -3.83
C HIS A 34 -24.01 -4.43 -4.03
N GLU A 35 -23.39 -3.53 -4.81
CA GLU A 35 -21.95 -3.59 -5.07
C GLU A 35 -21.14 -3.37 -3.78
N ILE A 36 -21.59 -2.44 -2.92
CA ILE A 36 -21.00 -2.22 -1.59
C ILE A 36 -21.14 -3.48 -0.72
N ASP A 37 -22.30 -4.14 -0.72
CA ASP A 37 -22.52 -5.35 0.06
C ASP A 37 -21.63 -6.51 -0.40
N ILE A 38 -21.40 -6.64 -1.71
CA ILE A 38 -20.45 -7.62 -2.27
C ILE A 38 -19.03 -7.26 -1.87
N ALA A 39 -18.59 -6.03 -2.12
CA ALA A 39 -17.24 -5.56 -1.78
C ALA A 39 -16.95 -5.72 -0.28
N LYS A 40 -17.93 -5.41 0.58
CA LYS A 40 -17.82 -5.59 2.03
C LYS A 40 -17.65 -7.06 2.41
N LYS A 41 -18.39 -7.98 1.78
CA LYS A 41 -18.23 -9.42 2.02
C LYS A 41 -16.86 -9.91 1.58
N GLU A 42 -16.37 -9.46 0.42
CA GLU A 42 -15.05 -9.83 -0.09
C GLU A 42 -13.93 -9.34 0.85
N ILE A 43 -13.97 -8.06 1.24
CA ILE A 43 -13.01 -7.47 2.18
C ILE A 43 -13.07 -8.19 3.54
N THR A 44 -14.26 -8.49 4.04
CA THR A 44 -14.41 -9.22 5.32
C THR A 44 -13.81 -10.62 5.23
N GLY A 45 -14.06 -11.34 4.12
CA GLY A 45 -13.48 -12.66 3.88
C GLY A 45 -11.95 -12.64 3.82
N ILE A 46 -11.39 -11.62 3.16
CA ILE A 46 -9.93 -11.40 3.11
C ILE A 46 -9.39 -11.08 4.51
N ALA A 47 -10.05 -10.17 5.25
CA ALA A 47 -9.64 -9.75 6.58
C ALA A 47 -9.62 -10.92 7.58
N ILE A 48 -10.63 -11.79 7.55
CA ILE A 48 -10.68 -12.98 8.39
C ILE A 48 -9.53 -13.93 8.06
N LYS A 49 -9.32 -14.24 6.77
CA LYS A 49 -8.22 -15.13 6.35
C LYS A 49 -6.86 -14.56 6.71
N ALA A 50 -6.64 -13.27 6.46
CA ALA A 50 -5.42 -12.58 6.84
C ALA A 50 -5.24 -12.57 8.36
N GLY A 51 -6.31 -12.37 9.13
CA GLY A 51 -6.31 -12.43 10.59
C GLY A 51 -5.90 -13.81 11.12
N VAL A 52 -6.43 -14.90 10.53
CA VAL A 52 -6.05 -16.26 10.89
C VAL A 52 -4.56 -16.51 10.57
N VAL A 53 -4.11 -16.12 9.38
CA VAL A 53 -2.70 -16.27 8.99
C VAL A 53 -1.79 -15.48 9.94
N ALA A 54 -2.15 -14.23 10.26
CA ALA A 54 -1.40 -13.39 11.19
C ALA A 54 -1.36 -13.99 12.60
N ALA A 55 -2.49 -14.52 13.09
CA ALA A 55 -2.55 -15.18 14.39
C ALA A 55 -1.68 -16.45 14.43
N CYS A 56 -1.78 -17.31 13.41
CA CYS A 56 -0.93 -18.49 13.29
C CYS A 56 0.55 -18.10 13.19
N ALA A 57 0.89 -17.09 12.40
CA ALA A 57 2.26 -16.59 12.28
C ALA A 57 2.78 -16.07 13.62
N ALA A 58 1.97 -15.35 14.39
CA ALA A 58 2.34 -14.87 15.72
C ALA A 58 2.62 -16.03 16.68
N VAL A 59 1.77 -17.06 16.71
CA VAL A 59 1.97 -18.25 17.53
C VAL A 59 3.22 -19.02 17.10
N LEU A 60 3.42 -19.21 15.79
CA LEU A 60 4.60 -19.87 15.24
C LEU A 60 5.89 -19.13 15.61
N LEU A 61 5.92 -17.80 15.44
CA LEU A 61 7.07 -16.98 15.82
C LEU A 61 7.35 -17.05 17.32
N PHE A 62 6.30 -16.99 18.16
CA PHE A 62 6.45 -17.13 19.61
C PHE A 62 7.01 -18.51 20.01
N LEU A 63 6.50 -19.60 19.41
CA LEU A 63 7.00 -20.96 19.66
C LEU A 63 8.43 -21.14 19.18
N LEU A 64 8.77 -20.65 17.99
CA LEU A 64 10.14 -20.73 17.45
C LEU A 64 11.12 -19.93 18.31
N LEU A 65 10.74 -18.72 18.77
CA LEU A 65 11.55 -17.94 19.67
C LEU A 65 11.73 -18.64 21.03
N SER A 66 10.66 -19.23 21.57
CA SER A 66 10.70 -19.98 22.83
C SER A 66 11.58 -21.23 22.72
N ALA A 67 11.43 -22.00 21.64
CA ALA A 67 12.24 -23.16 21.34
C ALA A 67 13.73 -22.78 21.16
N TRP A 68 14.00 -21.66 20.49
CA TRP A 68 15.34 -21.14 20.33
C TRP A 68 16.04 -20.88 21.66
N VAL A 69 15.37 -20.20 22.60
CA VAL A 69 15.91 -19.97 23.95
C VAL A 69 16.18 -21.30 24.66
N MET A 70 15.27 -22.27 24.56
CA MET A 70 15.48 -23.61 25.14
C MET A 70 16.67 -24.34 24.51
N LEU A 71 16.89 -24.22 23.20
CA LEU A 71 18.07 -24.76 22.52
C LEU A 71 19.37 -24.14 23.04
N LEU A 72 19.40 -22.84 23.32
CA LEU A 72 20.59 -22.18 23.90
C LEU A 72 20.92 -22.74 25.28
N PHE A 73 19.91 -22.91 26.13
CA PHE A 73 20.06 -23.53 27.44
C PHE A 73 20.51 -24.99 27.32
N ALA A 74 19.94 -25.75 26.39
CA ALA A 74 20.33 -27.14 26.13
C ALA A 74 21.79 -27.24 25.65
N ALA A 75 22.22 -26.35 24.76
CA ALA A 75 23.59 -26.30 24.27
C ALA A 75 24.58 -25.97 25.41
N ALA A 76 24.27 -24.96 26.23
CA ALA A 76 25.10 -24.58 27.37
C ALA A 76 25.16 -25.71 28.42
N SER A 77 24.01 -26.33 28.73
CA SER A 77 23.93 -27.44 29.69
C SER A 77 24.64 -28.69 29.16
N GLY A 78 24.57 -28.96 27.86
CA GLY A 78 25.32 -30.05 27.22
C GLY A 78 26.83 -29.83 27.30
N LEU A 79 27.29 -28.59 27.12
CA LEU A 79 28.69 -28.24 27.27
C LEU A 79 29.16 -28.31 28.73
N GLN A 80 28.29 -27.96 29.67
CA GLN A 80 28.53 -28.17 31.10
C GLN A 80 28.67 -29.66 31.44
N ALA A 81 27.82 -30.52 30.85
CA ALA A 81 27.92 -31.97 31.03
C ALA A 81 29.22 -32.57 30.46
N ALA A 82 29.86 -31.89 29.50
CA ALA A 82 31.18 -32.25 28.97
C ALA A 82 32.35 -31.90 29.91
N GLY A 83 32.07 -31.36 31.10
CA GLY A 83 33.07 -31.05 32.14
C GLY A 83 33.47 -29.59 32.22
N LEU A 84 32.85 -28.70 31.46
CA LEU A 84 33.09 -27.25 31.61
C LEU A 84 32.34 -26.68 32.82
N PRO A 85 32.91 -25.66 33.49
CA PRO A 85 32.17 -24.94 34.52
C PRO A 85 30.97 -24.23 33.89
N TRP A 86 29.90 -24.08 34.69
CA TRP A 86 28.62 -23.52 34.25
C TRP A 86 28.81 -22.18 33.52
N TRP A 87 29.51 -21.22 34.13
CA TRP A 87 29.74 -19.90 33.55
C TRP A 87 30.45 -19.93 32.18
N ALA A 88 31.47 -20.77 32.00
CA ALA A 88 32.22 -20.85 30.75
C ALA A 88 31.36 -21.43 29.62
N SER A 89 30.48 -22.37 29.94
CA SER A 89 29.60 -23.01 28.96
C SER A 89 28.64 -22.01 28.32
N TYR A 90 28.00 -21.16 29.12
CA TYR A 90 27.13 -20.10 28.62
C TYR A 90 27.90 -19.02 27.84
N LEU A 91 29.11 -18.66 28.30
CA LEU A 91 29.95 -17.68 27.59
C LEU A 91 30.41 -18.17 26.21
N ILE A 92 30.76 -19.46 26.07
CA ILE A 92 31.16 -20.02 24.78
C ILE A 92 29.99 -20.00 23.81
N VAL A 93 28.81 -20.45 24.23
CA VAL A 93 27.61 -20.42 23.39
C VAL A 93 27.31 -18.97 22.97
N ALA A 94 27.32 -18.02 23.92
CA ALA A 94 27.14 -16.60 23.62
C ALA A 94 28.19 -16.05 22.64
N GLY A 95 29.46 -16.41 22.84
CA GLY A 95 30.57 -16.02 21.97
C GLY A 95 30.39 -16.51 20.54
N VAL A 96 29.97 -17.77 20.36
CA VAL A 96 29.64 -18.32 19.03
C VAL A 96 28.54 -17.50 18.35
N PHE A 97 27.48 -17.14 19.08
CA PHE A 97 26.40 -16.31 18.53
C PHE A 97 26.85 -14.90 18.16
N ILE A 98 27.73 -14.27 18.95
CA ILE A 98 28.30 -12.96 18.63
C ILE A 98 29.11 -13.04 17.34
N VAL A 99 29.93 -14.08 17.16
CA VAL A 99 30.71 -14.27 15.92
C VAL A 99 29.79 -14.45 14.71
N VAL A 100 28.77 -15.30 14.82
CA VAL A 100 27.78 -15.49 13.75
C VAL A 100 27.03 -14.18 13.44
N ALA A 101 26.62 -13.44 14.47
CA ALA A 101 25.94 -12.15 14.32
C ALA A 101 26.85 -11.10 13.66
N ALA A 102 28.13 -11.06 14.00
CA ALA A 102 29.10 -10.17 13.38
C ALA A 102 29.29 -10.48 11.89
N ILE A 103 29.38 -11.77 11.53
CA ILE A 103 29.49 -12.19 10.12
C ILE A 103 28.20 -11.84 9.37
N ALA A 104 27.03 -12.18 9.91
CA ALA A 104 25.75 -11.88 9.28
C ALA A 104 25.52 -10.37 9.12
N GLY A 105 25.85 -9.58 10.15
CA GLY A 105 25.80 -8.12 10.12
C GLY A 105 26.74 -7.52 9.09
N LEU A 106 27.96 -8.07 8.95
CA LEU A 106 28.90 -7.66 7.91
C LEU A 106 28.35 -7.98 6.52
N VAL A 107 27.80 -9.18 6.30
CA VAL A 107 27.17 -9.55 5.01
C VAL A 107 26.00 -8.63 4.70
N ALA A 108 25.11 -8.38 5.67
CA ALA A 108 23.99 -7.46 5.52
C ALA A 108 24.46 -6.04 5.17
N PHE A 109 25.50 -5.54 5.84
CA PHE A 109 26.09 -4.23 5.55
C PHE A 109 26.65 -4.16 4.13
N LEU A 110 27.38 -5.18 3.69
CA LEU A 110 27.92 -5.25 2.33
C LEU A 110 26.83 -5.32 1.27
N VAL A 111 25.75 -6.08 1.52
CA VAL A 111 24.59 -6.18 0.62
C VAL A 111 23.88 -4.83 0.54
N VAL A 112 23.55 -4.21 1.67
CA VAL A 112 22.87 -2.90 1.72
C VAL A 112 23.70 -1.82 1.03
N LYS A 113 25.03 -1.81 1.23
CA LYS A 113 25.92 -0.86 0.55
C LYS A 113 25.93 -1.04 -0.98
N LYS A 114 25.64 -2.24 -1.48
CA LYS A 114 25.56 -2.54 -2.91
C LYS A 114 24.19 -2.21 -3.52
N ILE A 115 23.14 -2.13 -2.70
CA ILE A 115 21.82 -1.67 -3.12
C ILE A 115 21.88 -0.16 -3.28
N ARG A 116 22.14 0.30 -4.51
CA ARG A 116 22.03 1.72 -4.88
C ARG A 116 20.55 2.11 -4.74
N ALA A 117 20.26 3.17 -3.98
CA ALA A 117 18.90 3.66 -3.84
C ALA A 117 18.35 4.04 -5.23
N PRO A 118 17.10 3.68 -5.58
CA PRO A 118 16.52 4.04 -6.87
C PRO A 118 16.26 5.55 -6.90
N GLU A 119 17.21 6.30 -7.45
CA GLU A 119 17.20 7.77 -7.51
C GLU A 119 15.92 8.30 -8.17
N THR A 120 15.47 7.65 -9.25
CA THR A 120 14.24 8.01 -9.99
C THR A 120 12.95 7.81 -9.17
N THR A 121 12.85 6.75 -8.37
CA THR A 121 11.66 6.51 -7.52
C THR A 121 11.61 7.50 -6.37
N ILE A 122 12.76 7.84 -5.79
CA ILE A 122 12.86 8.83 -4.72
C ILE A 122 12.51 10.23 -5.23
N ASP A 123 13.00 10.62 -6.41
CA ASP A 123 12.67 11.92 -6.99
C ASP A 123 11.21 12.04 -7.41
N THR A 124 10.61 10.96 -7.93
CA THR A 124 9.17 10.92 -8.25
C THR A 124 8.32 11.04 -6.98
N ALA A 125 8.70 10.33 -5.92
CA ALA A 125 8.01 10.41 -4.63
C ALA A 125 8.14 11.80 -3.99
N LYS A 126 9.32 12.42 -4.06
CA LYS A 126 9.55 13.80 -3.60
C LYS A 126 8.74 14.81 -4.42
N GLY A 127 8.70 14.66 -5.74
CA GLY A 127 7.89 15.51 -6.62
C GLY A 127 6.40 15.40 -6.33
N ALA A 128 5.90 14.21 -6.00
CA ALA A 128 4.51 14.00 -5.57
C ALA A 128 4.22 14.68 -4.22
N VAL A 129 5.15 14.60 -3.26
CA VAL A 129 5.02 15.28 -1.95
C VAL A 129 5.09 16.80 -2.11
N ASP A 130 6.02 17.33 -2.90
CA ASP A 130 6.15 18.77 -3.18
C ASP A 130 4.91 19.33 -3.92
N ALA A 131 4.32 18.54 -4.82
CA ALA A 131 3.08 18.89 -5.51
C ALA A 131 1.88 18.96 -4.55
N VAL A 132 1.81 18.05 -3.58
CA VAL A 132 0.79 18.04 -2.53
C VAL A 132 1.04 19.16 -1.49
N GLN A 133 2.30 19.51 -1.24
CA GLN A 133 2.70 20.57 -0.31
C GLN A 133 2.60 21.98 -0.92
N GLY A 134 2.17 22.10 -2.19
CA GLY A 134 1.80 23.36 -2.82
C GLY A 134 3.00 24.27 -3.17
N LYS A 135 4.22 23.73 -3.22
CA LYS A 135 5.40 24.50 -3.64
C LYS A 135 5.45 24.60 -5.17
N ARG A 136 4.48 25.31 -5.76
CA ARG A 136 4.48 25.60 -7.20
C ARG A 136 5.73 26.40 -7.54
N ARG A 137 6.62 25.81 -8.34
CA ARG A 137 7.64 26.55 -9.08
C ARG A 137 6.88 27.55 -9.97
N SER A 138 6.93 28.84 -9.64
CA SER A 138 6.46 29.90 -10.53
C SER A 138 7.47 30.04 -11.67
N ASN A 139 7.48 29.07 -12.59
CA ASN A 139 7.99 29.35 -13.93
C ASN A 139 6.90 30.22 -14.58
N ALA A 140 7.03 31.53 -14.43
CA ALA A 140 6.35 32.46 -15.32
C ALA A 140 6.87 32.14 -16.72
N VAL A 141 6.08 31.37 -17.48
CA VAL A 141 6.25 31.30 -18.93
C VAL A 141 6.03 32.73 -19.40
N SER A 142 7.12 33.42 -19.70
CA SER A 142 7.05 34.76 -20.29
C SER A 142 6.54 34.56 -21.72
N TYR A 143 5.27 34.88 -21.95
CA TYR A 143 4.64 34.85 -23.28
C TYR A 143 5.20 35.92 -24.22
N ASP A 144 5.99 36.84 -23.67
CA ASP A 144 6.77 37.87 -24.34
C ASP A 144 7.67 37.29 -25.44
N ASP A 145 8.48 36.27 -25.11
CA ASP A 145 9.47 35.70 -26.03
C ASP A 145 8.85 34.98 -27.23
N THR A 146 7.66 34.38 -27.08
CA THR A 146 6.99 33.64 -28.18
C THR A 146 6.09 34.51 -29.06
N PHE A 147 5.64 35.67 -28.57
CA PHE A 147 4.80 36.57 -29.35
C PHE A 147 5.61 37.33 -30.40
N ASP A 148 6.81 37.79 -30.03
CA ASP A 148 7.74 38.47 -30.95
C ASP A 148 8.26 37.51 -32.04
N GLU A 149 8.46 36.23 -31.71
CA GLU A 149 8.88 35.22 -32.68
C GLU A 149 7.79 34.91 -33.72
N LEU A 150 6.51 34.91 -33.32
CA LEU A 150 5.40 34.55 -34.19
C LEU A 150 4.81 35.73 -34.98
N TYR A 151 4.76 36.93 -34.40
CA TYR A 151 4.16 38.11 -35.03
C TYR A 151 5.17 39.16 -35.50
N GLY A 152 6.36 39.24 -34.90
CA GLY A 152 7.41 40.21 -35.27
C GLY A 152 7.96 40.01 -36.68
N LYS A 153 7.92 38.77 -37.20
CA LYS A 153 8.43 38.44 -38.55
C LYS A 153 7.52 38.93 -39.70
N GLN A 154 6.24 39.18 -39.44
CA GLN A 154 5.25 39.48 -40.50
C GLN A 154 4.97 40.98 -40.67
N VAL A 155 5.30 41.81 -39.69
CA VAL A 155 5.06 43.27 -39.74
C VAL A 155 6.17 43.99 -40.49
N SER A 156 7.42 43.52 -40.40
CA SER A 156 8.57 44.13 -41.08
C SER A 156 8.53 43.97 -42.61
N ALA A 157 7.82 42.97 -43.13
CA ALA A 157 7.72 42.72 -44.58
C ALA A 157 6.71 43.61 -45.32
N ARG A 158 5.81 44.32 -44.62
CA ARG A 158 4.73 45.12 -45.25
C ARG A 158 4.88 46.64 -45.14
N VAL A 159 5.90 47.13 -44.44
CA VAL A 159 6.11 48.59 -44.22
C VAL A 159 7.17 49.16 -45.18
N SER A 160 7.61 48.40 -46.19
CA SER A 160 8.68 48.82 -47.13
C SER A 160 8.25 48.97 -48.60
N GLU A 161 6.96 49.20 -48.87
CA GLU A 161 6.47 49.70 -50.17
C GLU A 161 5.94 51.14 -50.05
#